data_AF-A0A1S3J478-F1
#
_entry.id   AF-A0A1S3J478-F1
#
_cell.length_a   1.000
_cell.length_b   1.000
_cell.length_c   1.000
_cell.angle_alpha   90.00
_cell.angle_beta   90.00
_cell.angle_gamma   90.00
#
_symmetry.space_group_name_H-M   'P 1'
#
loop_
_entity.id
_entity.type
_entity.pdbx_description
1 polymer ?
#
loop_
_entity_poly.entity_id
_entity_poly.type
_entity_poly.pdbx_seq_one_letter_code
_entity_poly.pdbx_strand_id
1 'polypeptide(L)'
;MFLLLVILSTAFSEATPGVDPCQDYVELDEAWRKTSFSSSYYAQETGMTLDWFRVTGDAGNKVANTCPSQSYCGVYYPMWMLGDHPTAAEGIVKHTLCSRISSSYCCHTPGESSNVKGDVIYVKKCPGGYYVYRVPNLKFAWTYRAVCSVKDSSDPCLDSNCTYGCVNNNGKYECTCPPDMVKSGDNCGQLH
;
A
#
# COMPACT_ATOMS: atom_id res chain seq x y z
N MET A 1 -32.89 -16.50 -52.65
CA MET A 1 -31.65 -15.71 -52.44
C MET A 1 -31.80 -15.00 -51.10
N PHE A 2 -31.43 -15.67 -50.00
CA PHE A 2 -31.49 -15.13 -48.65
C PHE A 2 -30.06 -14.73 -48.25
N LEU A 3 -29.84 -13.44 -47.99
CA LEU A 3 -28.58 -12.93 -47.46
C LEU A 3 -28.46 -13.30 -45.98
N LEU A 4 -27.43 -14.08 -45.62
CA LEU A 4 -27.01 -14.30 -44.24
C LEU A 4 -26.17 -13.10 -43.77
N LEU A 5 -26.67 -12.36 -42.79
CA LEU A 5 -25.90 -11.38 -42.05
C LEU A 5 -24.96 -12.12 -41.09
N VAL A 6 -23.66 -12.12 -41.40
CA VAL A 6 -22.63 -12.57 -40.48
C VAL A 6 -22.48 -11.48 -39.41
N ILE A 7 -23.04 -11.74 -38.22
CA ILE A 7 -22.79 -10.90 -37.06
C ILE A 7 -21.33 -11.15 -36.67
N LEU A 8 -20.46 -10.21 -36.98
CA LEU A 8 -19.09 -10.19 -36.49
C LEU A 8 -19.18 -10.00 -34.97
N SER A 9 -19.20 -11.11 -34.22
CA SER A 9 -19.06 -11.06 -32.77
C SER A 9 -17.65 -10.59 -32.48
N THR A 10 -17.49 -9.29 -32.25
CA THR A 10 -16.30 -8.76 -31.58
C THR A 10 -16.20 -9.50 -30.25
N ALA A 11 -15.22 -10.39 -30.11
CA ALA A 11 -14.86 -10.97 -28.84
C ALA A 11 -14.53 -9.81 -27.90
N PHE A 12 -15.45 -9.52 -26.99
CA PHE A 12 -15.21 -8.60 -25.90
C PHE A 12 -14.13 -9.28 -25.06
N SER A 13 -12.92 -8.73 -25.07
CA SER A 13 -11.87 -9.17 -24.15
C SER A 13 -12.32 -8.71 -22.76
N GLU A 14 -13.11 -9.54 -22.09
CA GLU A 14 -13.42 -9.34 -20.68
C GLU A 14 -12.08 -9.37 -19.94
N ALA A 15 -11.65 -8.20 -19.46
CA ALA A 15 -10.68 -8.14 -18.40
C ALA A 15 -11.25 -9.01 -17.28
N THR A 16 -10.50 -10.05 -16.87
CA THR A 16 -10.77 -10.77 -15.63
C THR A 16 -11.04 -9.73 -14.55
N PRO A 17 -12.19 -9.76 -13.84
CA PRO A 17 -12.45 -8.84 -12.75
C PRO A 17 -11.23 -8.86 -11.83
N GLY A 18 -10.50 -7.75 -11.77
CA GLY A 18 -9.24 -7.68 -11.04
C GLY A 18 -9.53 -8.05 -9.59
N VAL A 19 -8.82 -9.06 -9.08
CA VAL A 19 -8.91 -9.47 -7.67
C VAL A 19 -8.76 -8.23 -6.80
N ASP A 20 -9.66 -8.06 -5.83
CA ASP A 20 -9.58 -6.93 -4.90
C ASP A 20 -8.22 -7.01 -4.18
N PRO A 21 -7.38 -5.96 -4.22
CA PRO A 21 -6.06 -5.99 -3.60
C PRO A 21 -6.09 -6.12 -2.07
N CYS A 22 -7.26 -6.02 -1.44
CA CYS A 22 -7.45 -6.35 -0.03
C CYS A 22 -7.55 -7.86 0.23
N GLN A 23 -7.60 -8.68 -0.82
CA GLN A 23 -7.71 -10.14 -0.75
C GLN A 23 -6.46 -10.85 -1.27
N ASP A 24 -5.63 -10.16 -2.06
CA ASP A 24 -4.39 -10.71 -2.62
C ASP A 24 -3.29 -9.65 -2.57
N TYR A 25 -2.33 -9.87 -1.68
CA TYR A 25 -1.17 -9.01 -1.47
C TYR A 25 -0.03 -9.79 -0.80
N VAL A 26 1.19 -9.28 -0.94
CA VAL A 26 2.36 -9.77 -0.19
C VAL A 26 2.59 -8.94 1.07
N GLU A 27 3.09 -9.55 2.12
CA GLU A 27 3.46 -8.83 3.35
C GLU A 27 4.92 -8.38 3.30
N LEU A 28 5.16 -7.15 3.74
CA LEU A 28 6.49 -6.61 4.02
C LEU A 28 6.63 -6.41 5.53
N ASP A 29 7.40 -7.28 6.16
CA ASP A 29 7.56 -7.35 7.62
C ASP A 29 8.98 -7.02 8.09
N GLU A 30 9.89 -6.71 7.17
CA GLU A 30 11.30 -6.61 7.49
C GLU A 30 11.60 -5.34 8.31
N ALA A 31 12.14 -5.54 9.52
CA ALA A 31 12.42 -4.48 10.50
C ALA A 31 13.21 -3.29 9.94
N TRP A 32 14.10 -3.56 8.98
CA TRP A 32 14.96 -2.54 8.39
C TRP A 32 14.19 -1.50 7.56
N ARG A 33 12.93 -1.76 7.15
CA ARG A 33 12.11 -0.80 6.39
C ARG A 33 11.62 0.39 7.23
N LYS A 34 11.68 0.33 8.56
CA LYS A 34 11.23 1.42 9.44
C LYS A 34 12.03 2.70 9.22
N THR A 35 11.36 3.85 9.24
CA THR A 35 12.01 5.17 9.19
C THR A 35 12.97 5.46 10.35
N SER A 36 12.87 4.71 11.45
CA SER A 36 13.80 4.80 12.59
C SER A 36 15.05 3.93 12.43
N PHE A 37 15.09 3.05 11.44
CA PHE A 37 16.20 2.13 11.23
C PHE A 37 17.34 2.82 10.48
N SER A 38 18.41 3.15 11.19
CA SER A 38 19.69 3.58 10.60
C SER A 38 20.66 2.40 10.56
N SER A 39 21.31 2.15 9.42
CA SER A 39 22.31 1.08 9.36
C SER A 39 23.52 1.45 8.48
N SER A 40 24.63 0.79 8.77
CA SER A 40 25.80 0.64 7.90
C SER A 40 25.64 -0.52 6.90
N TYR A 41 24.55 -1.28 6.99
CA TYR A 41 24.22 -2.43 6.15
C TYR A 41 23.02 -2.10 5.27
N TYR A 42 23.27 -1.89 3.99
CA TYR A 42 22.22 -1.59 3.02
C TYR A 42 21.61 -2.89 2.52
N ALA A 43 20.29 -3.03 2.69
CA ALA A 43 19.53 -4.09 2.06
C ALA A 43 19.82 -4.05 0.55
N GLN A 44 20.18 -5.20 -0.02
CA GLN A 44 20.40 -5.35 -1.46
C GLN A 44 19.07 -5.56 -2.18
N GLU A 45 18.07 -4.71 -1.90
CA GLU A 45 16.82 -4.73 -2.63
C GLU A 45 17.09 -4.22 -4.06
N THR A 46 16.87 -5.08 -5.04
CA THR A 46 17.06 -4.79 -6.46
C THR A 46 15.71 -4.87 -7.16
N GLY A 47 15.44 -3.90 -8.05
CA GLY A 47 14.28 -3.95 -8.93
C GLY A 47 12.93 -4.00 -8.21
N MET A 48 12.70 -3.10 -7.24
CA MET A 48 11.46 -3.00 -6.43
C MET A 48 10.24 -2.59 -7.29
N THR A 49 9.82 -3.46 -8.19
CA THR A 49 8.44 -3.51 -8.67
C THR A 49 7.71 -4.44 -7.74
N LEU A 50 6.76 -3.88 -7.00
CA LEU A 50 5.92 -4.65 -6.10
C LEU A 50 4.51 -4.61 -6.68
N ASP A 51 3.93 -5.80 -6.83
CA ASP A 51 2.48 -5.88 -6.96
C ASP A 51 1.82 -5.42 -5.64
N TRP A 52 0.55 -5.71 -5.41
CA TRP A 52 -0.09 -5.31 -4.16
C TRP A 52 0.64 -5.87 -2.93
N PHE A 53 0.98 -4.99 -1.99
CA PHE A 53 1.66 -5.34 -0.75
C PHE A 53 1.06 -4.62 0.46
N ARG A 54 1.24 -5.21 1.64
CA ARG A 54 0.87 -4.65 2.94
C ARG A 54 2.11 -4.57 3.83
N VAL A 55 2.28 -3.45 4.51
CA VAL A 55 3.30 -3.33 5.56
C VAL A 55 2.76 -3.95 6.85
N THR A 56 3.53 -4.87 7.46
CA THR A 56 3.13 -5.60 8.67
C THR A 56 4.30 -5.77 9.64
N GLY A 57 4.05 -6.40 10.79
CA GLY A 57 5.08 -6.91 11.68
C GLY A 57 6.12 -5.87 12.12
N ASP A 58 7.40 -6.24 11.99
CA ASP A 58 8.51 -5.39 12.41
C ASP A 58 8.77 -4.23 11.46
N ALA A 59 8.23 -4.22 10.24
CA ALA A 59 8.28 -3.08 9.34
C ALA A 59 7.33 -1.95 9.81
N GLY A 60 6.27 -2.25 10.57
CA GLY A 60 5.26 -1.28 10.98
C GLY A 60 3.89 -1.66 10.44
N ASN A 61 3.11 -0.67 10.00
CA ASN A 61 1.74 -0.94 9.50
C ASN A 61 1.26 -0.04 8.38
N LYS A 62 2.09 0.92 7.94
CA LYS A 62 1.82 1.72 6.74
C LYS A 62 3.11 2.23 6.12
N VAL A 63 3.04 2.57 4.84
CA VAL A 63 4.12 3.28 4.14
C VAL A 63 4.29 4.66 4.77
N ALA A 64 5.53 5.12 4.92
CA ALA A 64 5.81 6.45 5.41
C ALA A 64 5.24 7.50 4.44
N ASN A 65 4.58 8.52 4.98
CA ASN A 65 4.14 9.68 4.22
C ASN A 65 4.84 10.99 4.63
N THR A 66 5.84 10.87 5.49
CA THR A 66 6.74 11.96 5.87
C THR A 66 8.13 11.67 5.34
N CYS A 67 8.89 12.72 5.05
CA CYS A 67 10.20 12.61 4.46
C CYS A 67 11.22 11.99 5.45
N PRO A 68 11.78 10.81 5.14
CA PRO A 68 12.83 10.19 5.94
C PRO A 68 14.20 10.81 5.63
N SER A 69 15.12 10.74 6.59
CA SER A 69 16.53 11.09 6.39
C SER A 69 17.20 10.17 5.37
N GLN A 70 18.23 10.65 4.67
CA GLN A 70 19.03 9.83 3.77
C GLN A 70 19.74 8.69 4.54
N SER A 71 19.92 7.51 3.92
CA SER A 71 20.52 6.32 4.55
C SER A 71 19.73 5.72 5.74
N TYR A 72 18.42 5.96 5.80
CA TYR A 72 17.50 5.29 6.73
C TYR A 72 16.64 4.26 6.00
N CYS A 73 15.84 3.50 6.76
CA CYS A 73 15.03 2.41 6.24
C CYS A 73 15.90 1.33 5.59
N GLY A 74 17.12 1.13 6.11
CA GLY A 74 18.06 0.12 5.65
C GLY A 74 18.53 0.28 4.20
N VAL A 75 18.32 1.44 3.57
CA VAL A 75 18.68 1.71 2.16
C VAL A 75 19.34 3.08 2.00
N TYR A 76 20.14 3.25 0.94
CA TYR A 76 20.80 4.54 0.66
C TYR A 76 19.78 5.63 0.32
N TYR A 77 18.77 5.27 -0.46
CA TYR A 77 17.80 6.19 -1.03
C TYR A 77 16.38 5.82 -0.59
N PRO A 78 16.00 6.13 0.65
CA PRO A 78 14.69 5.79 1.17
C PRO A 78 13.55 6.41 0.35
N MET A 79 12.43 5.70 0.23
CA MET A 79 11.26 6.11 -0.53
C MET A 79 10.02 6.28 0.36
N TRP A 80 9.16 7.26 0.05
CA TRP A 80 7.97 7.58 0.84
C TRP A 80 6.85 8.14 -0.05
N MET A 81 5.61 8.01 0.39
CA MET A 81 4.44 8.51 -0.32
C MET A 81 4.21 9.99 -0.02
N LEU A 82 3.88 10.80 -1.03
CA LEU A 82 3.45 12.18 -0.80
C LEU A 82 1.94 12.27 -0.61
N GLY A 83 1.53 12.97 0.45
CA GLY A 83 0.13 13.18 0.80
C GLY A 83 -0.35 12.22 1.88
N ASP A 84 -1.58 12.42 2.32
CA ASP A 84 -2.19 11.58 3.35
C ASP A 84 -2.66 10.24 2.77
N HIS A 85 -2.79 9.25 3.65
CA HIS A 85 -3.38 7.98 3.28
C HIS A 85 -4.88 8.14 3.02
N PRO A 86 -5.45 7.43 2.04
CA PRO A 86 -6.85 7.60 1.66
C PRO A 86 -7.79 7.08 2.75
N THR A 87 -9.00 7.62 2.76
CA THR A 87 -10.15 7.04 3.43
C THR A 87 -10.68 5.82 2.66
N ALA A 88 -11.50 4.99 3.31
CA ALA A 88 -12.09 3.82 2.65
C ALA A 88 -13.00 4.19 1.46
N ALA A 89 -13.65 5.36 1.50
CA ALA A 89 -14.56 5.81 0.46
C ALA A 89 -13.84 6.23 -0.84
N GLU A 90 -12.57 6.61 -0.75
CA GLU A 90 -11.78 7.06 -1.91
C GLU A 90 -11.28 5.89 -2.78
N GLY A 91 -11.35 4.65 -2.28
CA GLY A 91 -10.93 3.46 -3.02
C GLY A 91 -9.43 3.44 -3.31
N ILE A 92 -9.06 3.13 -4.55
CA ILE A 92 -7.65 3.12 -4.98
C ILE A 92 -7.26 4.55 -5.39
N VAL A 93 -6.36 5.15 -4.63
CA VAL A 93 -5.82 6.49 -4.90
C VAL A 93 -4.39 6.41 -5.41
N LYS A 94 -4.07 7.28 -6.36
CA LYS A 94 -2.73 7.44 -6.93
C LYS A 94 -1.99 8.57 -6.23
N HIS A 95 -0.81 8.28 -5.70
CA HIS A 95 0.10 9.26 -5.11
C HIS A 95 1.44 9.29 -5.83
N THR A 96 2.21 10.34 -5.55
CA THR A 96 3.62 10.44 -5.93
C THR A 96 4.46 9.68 -4.91
N LEU A 97 5.30 8.76 -5.39
CA LEU A 97 6.29 8.06 -4.60
C LEU A 97 7.63 8.76 -4.75
N CYS A 98 8.13 9.32 -3.67
CA CYS A 98 9.38 10.06 -3.63
C CYS A 98 10.56 9.22 -3.17
N SER A 99 11.77 9.69 -3.47
CA SER A 99 13.02 9.06 -3.07
C SER A 99 14.05 10.09 -2.62
N ARG A 100 14.77 9.83 -1.54
CA ARG A 100 15.75 10.76 -0.95
C ARG A 100 17.10 10.55 -1.62
N ILE A 101 17.23 10.95 -2.88
CA ILE A 101 18.49 10.82 -3.65
C ILE A 101 19.56 11.84 -3.22
N SER A 102 19.14 12.93 -2.58
CA SER A 102 20.01 13.93 -1.96
C SER A 102 19.36 14.49 -0.70
N SER A 103 20.11 15.29 0.06
CA SER A 103 19.65 15.89 1.31
C SER A 103 18.44 16.83 1.17
N SER A 104 18.00 17.25 -0.01
CA SER A 104 16.81 18.09 -0.18
C SER A 104 15.79 17.54 -1.17
N TYR A 105 16.14 16.54 -1.97
CA TYR A 105 15.27 16.09 -3.06
C TYR A 105 13.95 15.51 -2.55
N CYS A 106 12.84 16.06 -3.07
CA CYS A 106 11.45 15.77 -2.67
C CYS A 106 11.11 16.07 -1.19
N CYS A 107 12.06 16.58 -0.40
CA CYS A 107 11.86 16.87 1.00
C CYS A 107 11.60 18.36 1.19
N HIS A 108 10.48 18.84 0.66
CA HIS A 108 10.12 20.26 0.61
C HIS A 108 9.00 20.59 1.59
N THR A 109 8.95 21.84 2.06
CA THR A 109 7.85 22.29 2.93
C THR A 109 6.53 22.35 2.16
N PRO A 110 5.37 22.11 2.81
CA PRO A 110 4.07 22.25 2.16
C PRO A 110 3.91 23.65 1.53
N GLY A 111 3.63 23.72 0.23
CA GLY A 111 3.52 24.98 -0.52
C GLY A 111 4.73 25.31 -1.40
N GLU A 112 5.84 24.60 -1.27
CA GLU A 112 6.92 24.66 -2.25
C GLU A 112 6.53 23.91 -3.53
N SER A 113 6.24 24.67 -4.59
CA SER A 113 6.06 24.17 -5.95
C SER A 113 7.40 23.64 -6.47
N SER A 114 7.76 22.45 -6.03
CA SER A 114 8.81 21.68 -6.66
C SER A 114 8.15 20.86 -7.76
N ASN A 115 8.69 20.92 -8.97
CA ASN A 115 8.40 19.98 -10.04
C ASN A 115 8.91 18.58 -9.63
N VAL A 116 8.36 18.02 -8.54
CA VAL A 116 8.80 16.77 -7.94
C VAL A 116 8.49 15.65 -8.91
N LYS A 117 9.54 15.14 -9.55
CA LYS A 117 9.45 13.97 -10.40
C LYS A 117 9.61 12.72 -9.52
N GLY A 118 8.50 12.24 -8.97
CA GLY A 118 8.47 10.94 -8.29
C GLY A 118 8.10 9.78 -9.21
N ASP A 119 8.26 8.58 -8.66
CA ASP A 119 7.62 7.36 -9.14
C ASP A 119 6.13 7.37 -8.74
N VAL A 120 5.39 6.32 -9.09
CA VAL A 120 3.96 6.21 -8.77
C VAL A 120 3.75 5.13 -7.72
N ILE A 121 2.93 5.44 -6.71
CA ILE A 121 2.38 4.47 -5.77
C ILE A 121 0.85 4.56 -5.80
N TYR A 122 0.21 3.40 -5.81
CA TYR A 122 -1.22 3.27 -5.60
C TYR A 122 -1.45 2.80 -4.18
N VAL A 123 -2.50 3.28 -3.53
CA VAL A 123 -2.86 2.91 -2.16
C VAL A 123 -4.37 2.76 -2.05
N LYS A 124 -4.82 1.79 -1.27
CA LYS A 124 -6.23 1.58 -0.92
C LYS A 124 -6.34 1.31 0.58
N LYS A 125 -7.34 1.90 1.24
CA LYS A 125 -7.74 1.50 2.59
C LYS A 125 -8.72 0.33 2.50
N CYS A 126 -8.36 -0.79 3.10
CA CYS A 126 -9.18 -2.00 3.09
C CYS A 126 -10.29 -1.95 4.13
N PRO A 127 -11.36 -2.77 3.99
CA PRO A 127 -12.44 -2.82 4.97
C PRO A 127 -11.97 -3.20 6.38
N GLY A 128 -10.95 -4.05 6.49
CA GLY A 128 -10.26 -4.34 7.75
C GLY A 128 -9.50 -3.16 8.37
N GLY A 129 -9.42 -2.02 7.69
CA GLY A 129 -8.83 -0.78 8.19
C GLY A 129 -7.34 -0.58 7.89
N TYR A 130 -6.64 -1.62 7.43
CA TYR A 130 -5.25 -1.52 6.97
C TYR A 130 -5.13 -1.00 5.52
N TYR A 131 -3.90 -0.68 5.12
CA TYR A 131 -3.60 -0.19 3.77
C TYR A 131 -2.87 -1.24 2.95
N VAL A 132 -3.23 -1.31 1.67
CA VAL A 132 -2.47 -2.04 0.65
C VAL A 132 -1.95 -1.07 -0.40
N TYR A 133 -0.78 -1.36 -0.94
CA TYR A 133 -0.01 -0.48 -1.81
C TYR A 133 0.46 -1.21 -3.04
N ARG A 134 0.66 -0.51 -4.16
CA ARG A 134 1.26 -1.07 -5.36
C ARG A 134 2.21 -0.09 -6.01
N VAL A 135 3.37 -0.59 -6.42
CA VAL A 135 4.43 0.19 -7.07
C VAL A 135 4.73 -0.48 -8.42
N PRO A 136 3.97 -0.14 -9.48
CA PRO A 136 3.95 -0.92 -10.71
C PRO A 136 5.18 -0.73 -11.59
N ASN A 137 5.88 0.40 -11.46
CA ASN A 137 7.12 0.64 -12.19
C ASN A 137 7.93 1.73 -11.50
N LEU A 138 9.19 1.43 -11.21
CA LEU A 138 10.17 2.43 -10.82
C LEU A 138 10.88 2.91 -12.09
N LYS A 139 10.78 4.21 -12.39
CA LYS A 139 11.35 4.82 -13.60
C LYS A 139 12.86 4.61 -13.74
N PHE A 140 13.51 4.32 -12.63
CA PHE A 140 14.87 3.86 -12.56
C PHE A 140 14.88 2.63 -11.67
N ALA A 141 15.72 1.64 -11.96
CA ALA A 141 15.93 0.50 -11.07
C ALA A 141 17.29 0.62 -10.36
N TRP A 142 17.69 1.83 -9.96
CA TRP A 142 18.89 2.01 -9.13
C TRP A 142 18.83 1.05 -7.95
N THR A 143 19.89 0.27 -7.76
CA THR A 143 20.11 -0.55 -6.58
C THR A 143 20.04 0.36 -5.33
N TYR A 144 19.60 -0.18 -4.18
CA TYR A 144 19.54 0.52 -2.90
C TYR A 144 18.40 1.53 -2.70
N ARG A 145 17.22 1.26 -3.27
CA ARG A 145 15.96 1.98 -3.00
C ARG A 145 14.92 1.04 -2.43
N ALA A 146 14.25 1.48 -1.37
CA ALA A 146 13.16 0.76 -0.71
C ALA A 146 12.09 1.71 -0.22
N VAL A 147 10.84 1.23 -0.17
CA VAL A 147 9.75 1.94 0.51
C VAL A 147 9.98 1.88 2.01
N CYS A 148 10.02 3.05 2.64
CA CYS A 148 10.03 3.20 4.08
C CYS A 148 8.65 2.96 4.66
N SER A 149 8.64 2.44 5.87
CA SER A 149 7.44 2.19 6.65
C SER A 149 7.50 2.86 8.01
N VAL A 150 6.31 3.07 8.59
CA VAL A 150 6.13 3.59 9.94
C VAL A 150 5.15 2.73 10.71
N LYS A 151 5.28 2.77 12.04
CA LYS A 151 4.24 2.28 12.94
C LYS A 151 3.36 3.44 13.35
N ASP A 152 2.08 3.35 13.04
CA ASP A 152 1.05 4.26 13.54
C ASP A 152 0.16 3.54 14.54
N SER A 153 0.15 4.01 15.78
CA SER A 153 -0.64 3.44 16.87
C SER A 153 -1.93 4.22 17.15
N SER A 154 -2.28 5.21 16.32
CA SER A 154 -3.50 6.01 16.50
C SER A 154 -4.78 5.24 16.12
N ASP A 155 -4.66 4.28 15.21
CA ASP A 155 -5.75 3.42 14.75
C ASP A 155 -5.32 1.95 14.88
N PRO A 156 -5.87 1.18 15.84
CA PRO A 156 -5.51 -0.22 16.01
C PRO A 156 -5.93 -1.09 14.81
N CYS A 157 -6.88 -0.63 13.98
CA CYS A 157 -7.30 -1.37 12.79
C CYS A 157 -6.21 -1.46 11.71
N LEU A 158 -5.16 -0.63 11.78
CA LEU A 158 -4.02 -0.73 10.87
C LEU A 158 -3.27 -2.06 11.01
N ASP A 159 -3.32 -2.65 12.21
CA ASP A 159 -2.70 -3.94 12.51
C ASP A 159 -3.69 -5.12 12.41
N SER A 160 -4.94 -4.87 12.03
CA SER A 160 -5.95 -5.92 12.07
C SER A 160 -5.73 -6.98 10.98
N ASN A 161 -6.22 -8.18 11.22
CA ASN A 161 -6.37 -9.24 10.22
C ASN A 161 -7.83 -9.35 9.72
N CYS A 162 -8.65 -8.33 9.97
CA CYS A 162 -10.07 -8.38 9.65
C CYS A 162 -10.31 -8.36 8.12
N THR A 163 -11.25 -9.19 7.66
CA THR A 163 -11.59 -9.26 6.22
C THR A 163 -12.67 -8.24 5.85
N TYR A 164 -13.76 -8.16 6.62
CA TYR A 164 -14.97 -7.42 6.22
C TYR A 164 -15.08 -6.02 6.81
N GLY A 165 -14.57 -5.83 8.02
CA GLY A 165 -14.71 -4.57 8.72
C GLY A 165 -13.90 -4.57 10.01
N CYS A 166 -13.52 -3.38 10.46
CA CYS A 166 -12.81 -3.20 11.71
C CYS A 166 -13.28 -1.94 12.44
N VAL A 167 -13.40 -2.04 13.76
CA VAL A 167 -13.68 -0.90 14.64
C VAL A 167 -12.67 -0.84 15.78
N ASN A 168 -12.40 0.36 16.27
CA ASN A 168 -11.60 0.57 17.47
C ASN A 168 -12.49 0.43 18.71
N ASN A 169 -12.24 -0.61 19.50
CA ASN A 169 -12.86 -0.88 20.79
C ASN A 169 -11.83 -0.66 21.91
N ASN A 170 -11.81 0.55 22.48
CA ASN A 170 -10.91 0.94 23.59
C ASN A 170 -9.42 0.70 23.32
N GLY A 171 -8.95 1.05 22.12
CA GLY A 171 -7.54 0.90 21.71
C GLY A 171 -7.18 -0.49 21.20
N LYS A 172 -8.14 -1.40 21.13
CA LYS A 172 -8.00 -2.71 20.47
C LYS A 172 -8.87 -2.75 19.23
N TYR A 173 -8.39 -3.40 18.19
CA TYR A 173 -9.22 -3.62 17.01
C TYR A 173 -10.24 -4.72 17.29
N GLU A 174 -11.41 -4.60 16.69
CA GLU A 174 -12.44 -5.62 16.71
C GLU A 174 -13.01 -5.80 15.30
N CYS A 175 -12.99 -7.02 14.78
CA CYS A 175 -13.53 -7.31 13.47
C CYS A 175 -15.06 -7.24 13.45
N THR A 176 -15.63 -6.70 12.38
CA THR A 176 -17.08 -6.64 12.16
C THR A 176 -17.48 -7.46 10.95
N CYS A 177 -18.70 -7.99 10.98
CA CYS A 177 -19.25 -8.80 9.91
C CYS A 177 -20.38 -8.06 9.17
N PRO A 178 -20.60 -8.38 7.88
CA PRO A 178 -21.78 -7.95 7.16
C PRO A 178 -23.07 -8.37 7.90
N PRO A 179 -24.20 -7.63 7.74
CA PRO A 179 -25.44 -7.92 8.46
C PRO A 179 -26.01 -9.33 8.27
N ASP A 180 -25.66 -9.99 7.17
CA ASP A 180 -26.09 -11.33 6.78
C ASP A 180 -25.17 -12.46 7.28
N MET A 181 -24.09 -12.12 7.99
CA MET A 181 -23.12 -13.09 8.51
C MET A 181 -23.06 -13.07 10.04
N VAL A 182 -22.74 -14.22 10.62
CA VAL A 182 -22.48 -14.37 12.06
C VAL A 182 -20.99 -14.26 12.33
N LYS A 183 -20.66 -13.44 13.32
CA LYS A 183 -19.31 -13.30 13.84
C LYS A 183 -18.93 -14.50 14.72
N SER A 184 -17.79 -15.14 14.42
CA SER A 184 -17.18 -16.18 15.24
C SER A 184 -15.70 -15.83 15.47
N GLY A 185 -15.41 -15.20 16.61
CA GLY A 185 -14.11 -14.56 16.85
C GLY A 185 -13.87 -13.41 15.86
N ASP A 186 -12.76 -13.47 15.13
CA ASP A 186 -12.40 -12.49 14.09
C ASP A 186 -12.93 -12.86 12.70
N ASN A 187 -13.57 -14.03 12.55
CA ASN A 187 -14.08 -14.53 11.29
C ASN A 187 -15.60 -14.31 11.18
N CYS A 188 -16.08 -14.26 9.93
CA CYS A 188 -17.50 -14.20 9.62
C CYS A 188 -17.91 -15.48 8.88
N GLY A 189 -19.00 -16.10 9.30
CA GLY A 189 -19.57 -17.30 8.68
C GLY A 189 -21.05 -17.11 8.35
N GLN A 190 -21.58 -17.94 7.46
CA GLN A 190 -23.02 -17.95 7.16
C GLN A 190 -23.82 -18.57 8.30
N LEU A 191 -25.05 -18.09 8.50
CA LEU A 191 -26.06 -18.79 9.31
C LEU A 191 -26.40 -20.11 8.59
N HIS A 192 -26.16 -21.24 9.27
CA HIS A 192 -26.73 -22.53 8.86
C HIS A 192 -28.21 -22.61 9.22
#